data_AF-A0A969QWW9-F1
#
_entry.id   AF-A0A969QWW9-F1
#
_cell.length_a   1.000
_cell.length_b   1.000
_cell.length_c   1.000
_cell.angle_alpha   90.00
_cell.angle_beta   90.00
_cell.angle_gamma   90.00
#
_symmetry.space_group_name_H-M   'P 1'
#
loop_
_entity.id
_entity.type
_entity.pdbx_description
1 polymer ?
#
loop_
_entity_poly.entity_id
_entity_poly.type
_entity_poly.pdbx_seq_one_letter_code
_entity_poly.pdbx_strand_id
1 'polypeptide(L)'
;MEKSKVVTGDAIAAGDVLMALPSSGVHSNGFSLVRKVLERAGLTVNDTAPWDSSTTAGESLLTPTVLYVNDMLAVHNGCGFKGAVHITGGGFYENIPRVLPKTLGCVVDSSTWKPLPVFQWLQEAGRLLKCYLSKDEATSHMICSAHTLPALIIGTAAEFLGGRASDFWGCRYRYNV
;
A
#
# COMPACT_ATOMS: atom_id res chain seq x y z
N MET A 1 -0.81 -2.58 -25.37
CA MET A 1 -0.57 -4.00 -25.05
C MET A 1 -1.14 -4.87 -26.15
N GLU A 2 -0.54 -6.04 -26.38
CA GLU A 2 -1.17 -7.12 -27.15
C GLU A 2 -2.31 -7.73 -26.32
N LYS A 3 -3.46 -8.06 -26.94
CA LYS A 3 -4.63 -8.58 -26.21
C LYS A 3 -4.35 -9.86 -25.40
N SER A 4 -3.40 -10.68 -25.84
CA SER A 4 -2.99 -11.94 -25.21
C SER A 4 -2.16 -11.78 -23.94
N LYS A 5 -1.65 -10.57 -23.65
CA LYS A 5 -0.78 -10.28 -22.48
C LYS A 5 -1.44 -9.36 -21.44
N VAL A 6 -2.75 -9.13 -21.55
CA VAL A 6 -3.50 -8.32 -20.58
C VAL A 6 -3.68 -9.13 -19.31
N VAL A 7 -3.23 -8.58 -18.18
CA VAL A 7 -3.42 -9.19 -16.86
C VAL A 7 -4.72 -8.67 -16.26
N THR A 8 -5.65 -9.57 -15.95
CA THR A 8 -7.03 -9.23 -15.51
C THR A 8 -7.35 -9.62 -14.07
N GLY A 9 -6.61 -10.55 -13.46
CA GLY A 9 -6.96 -11.18 -12.18
C GLY A 9 -7.67 -12.53 -12.30
N ASP A 10 -8.17 -12.91 -13.48
CA ASP A 10 -8.97 -14.14 -13.67
C ASP A 10 -8.21 -15.44 -13.35
N ALA A 11 -6.87 -15.41 -13.46
CA ALA A 11 -6.01 -16.55 -13.19
C ALA A 11 -5.59 -16.71 -11.71
N ILE A 12 -6.04 -15.81 -10.82
CA ILE A 12 -5.73 -15.85 -9.39
C ILE A 12 -6.43 -17.05 -8.75
N ALA A 13 -5.68 -17.81 -7.94
CA ALA A 13 -6.16 -19.00 -7.25
C ALA A 13 -5.82 -18.98 -5.75
N ALA A 14 -6.52 -19.80 -4.97
CA ALA A 14 -6.17 -20.03 -3.58
C ALA A 14 -4.75 -20.62 -3.48
N GLY A 15 -3.90 -20.04 -2.62
CA GLY A 15 -2.50 -20.44 -2.47
C GLY A 15 -1.50 -19.58 -3.24
N ASP A 16 -1.97 -18.65 -4.09
CA ASP A 16 -1.12 -17.54 -4.57
C ASP A 16 -0.61 -16.69 -3.40
N VAL A 17 0.37 -15.84 -3.65
CA VAL A 17 0.87 -14.84 -2.71
C VAL A 17 0.54 -13.44 -3.18
N LEU A 18 0.21 -12.57 -2.23
CA LEU A 18 0.15 -11.13 -2.45
C LEU A 18 1.51 -10.56 -2.07
N MET A 19 2.16 -9.94 -3.04
CA MET A 19 3.46 -9.29 -2.97
C MET A 19 3.28 -7.78 -3.10
N ALA A 20 4.17 -6.99 -2.53
CA ALA A 20 3.90 -5.59 -2.26
C ALA A 20 5.13 -4.69 -2.41
N LEU A 21 4.99 -3.58 -3.13
CA LEU A 21 6.07 -2.63 -3.39
C LEU A 21 6.02 -1.42 -2.44
N PRO A 22 7.10 -1.08 -1.71
CA PRO A 22 7.11 -0.01 -0.73
C PRO A 22 6.93 1.38 -1.37
N SER A 23 6.41 2.33 -0.61
CA SER A 23 6.34 3.74 -1.02
C SER A 23 7.26 4.67 -0.22
N SER A 24 7.49 5.84 -0.80
CA SER A 24 8.23 6.99 -0.28
C SER A 24 7.51 7.81 0.80
N GLY A 25 6.20 7.68 0.99
CA GLY A 25 5.44 8.56 1.89
C GLY A 25 3.95 8.61 1.59
N VAL A 26 3.29 9.73 1.94
CA VAL A 26 1.81 9.87 1.86
C VAL A 26 1.26 9.67 0.44
N HIS A 27 2.10 9.94 -0.57
CA HIS A 27 1.74 10.03 -1.99
C HIS A 27 0.69 11.12 -2.21
N SER A 28 -0.07 11.05 -3.30
CA SER A 28 -1.10 12.05 -3.64
C SER A 28 -2.40 11.95 -2.82
N ASN A 29 -2.49 11.05 -1.83
CA ASN A 29 -3.73 10.72 -1.11
C ASN A 29 -3.68 11.17 0.37
N GLY A 30 -4.85 11.33 1.00
CA GLY A 30 -4.96 11.55 2.44
C GLY A 30 -4.65 12.99 2.94
N PHE A 31 -4.22 13.92 2.10
CA PHE A 31 -3.86 15.30 2.50
C PHE A 31 -4.94 16.09 3.26
N SER A 32 -6.23 15.79 3.04
CA SER A 32 -7.32 16.41 3.82
C SER A 32 -7.36 15.96 5.29
N LEU A 33 -6.85 14.77 5.61
CA LEU A 33 -6.65 14.32 6.99
C LEU A 33 -5.31 14.82 7.54
N VAL A 34 -4.22 14.76 6.77
CA VAL A 34 -2.91 15.30 7.16
C VAL A 34 -3.02 16.75 7.64
N ARG A 35 -3.71 17.62 6.88
CA ARG A 35 -3.93 19.02 7.27
C ARG A 35 -4.65 19.16 8.61
N LYS A 36 -5.71 18.37 8.85
CA LYS A 36 -6.44 18.36 10.14
C LYS A 36 -5.57 17.87 11.30
N VAL A 37 -4.66 16.92 11.06
CA VAL A 37 -3.74 16.41 12.10
C VAL A 37 -2.65 17.44 12.42
N LEU A 38 -2.07 18.11 11.43
CA LEU A 38 -1.14 19.22 11.62
C LEU A 38 -1.78 20.37 12.41
N GLU A 39 -2.97 20.82 11.98
CA GLU A 39 -3.76 21.85 12.66
C GLU A 39 -4.04 21.48 14.12
N ARG A 40 -4.47 20.24 14.38
CA ARG A 40 -4.69 19.71 15.73
C ARG A 40 -3.43 19.68 16.59
N ALA A 41 -2.27 19.42 15.97
CA ALA A 41 -0.98 19.41 16.64
C ALA A 41 -0.38 20.81 16.84
N GLY A 42 -1.02 21.87 16.31
CA GLY A 42 -0.48 23.23 16.32
C GLY A 42 0.73 23.42 15.40
N LEU A 43 0.88 22.57 14.39
CA LEU A 43 2.01 22.57 13.45
C LEU A 43 1.62 23.15 12.09
N THR A 44 2.57 23.85 11.47
CA THR A 44 2.53 24.31 10.09
C THR A 44 3.40 23.42 9.20
N VAL A 45 3.32 23.61 7.89
CA VAL A 45 4.18 22.91 6.93
C VAL A 45 5.65 23.35 6.98
N ASN A 46 5.97 24.47 7.62
CA ASN A 46 7.34 25.00 7.70
C ASN A 46 8.08 24.55 8.98
N ASP A 47 7.36 23.96 9.94
CA ASP A 47 7.96 23.44 11.17
C ASP A 47 8.72 22.14 10.90
N THR A 48 9.74 21.85 11.72
CA THR A 48 10.48 20.58 11.68
C THR A 48 9.52 19.40 11.82
N ALA A 49 9.64 18.39 10.95
CA ALA A 49 8.78 17.22 10.98
C ALA A 49 9.01 16.41 12.28
N PRO A 50 7.98 16.20 13.14
CA PRO A 50 8.14 15.43 14.37
C PRO A 50 8.56 13.95 14.17
N TRP A 51 8.39 13.44 12.96
CA TRP A 51 8.76 12.09 12.55
C TRP A 51 10.12 12.00 11.83
N ASP A 52 10.72 13.14 11.46
CA ASP A 52 12.02 13.23 10.79
C ASP A 52 12.65 14.60 11.07
N SER A 53 13.58 14.66 12.03
CA SER A 53 14.23 15.90 12.44
C SER A 53 15.18 16.50 11.40
N SER A 54 15.38 15.86 10.24
CA SER A 54 16.25 16.36 9.17
C SER A 54 15.55 17.27 8.16
N THR A 55 14.22 17.42 8.24
CA THR A 55 13.40 18.11 7.23
C THR A 55 12.19 18.81 7.86
N THR A 56 11.51 19.67 7.09
CA THR A 56 10.22 20.24 7.48
C THR A 56 9.06 19.27 7.23
N ALA A 57 7.94 19.49 7.93
CA ALA A 57 6.71 18.73 7.70
C ALA A 57 6.26 18.82 6.23
N GLY A 58 6.34 20.00 5.62
CA GLY A 58 5.96 20.25 4.23
C GLY A 58 6.81 19.48 3.23
N GLU A 59 8.14 19.57 3.32
CA GLU A 59 9.05 18.83 2.44
C GLU A 59 8.84 17.31 2.53
N SER A 60 8.78 16.78 3.76
CA SER A 60 8.57 15.34 3.99
C SER A 60 7.23 14.87 3.42
N LEU A 61 6.14 15.63 3.64
CA LEU A 61 4.81 15.30 3.12
C LEU A 61 4.72 15.44 1.58
N LEU A 62 5.51 16.33 0.98
CA LEU A 62 5.60 16.55 -0.47
C LEU A 62 6.58 15.60 -1.18
N THR A 63 7.14 14.62 -0.47
CA THR A 63 8.00 13.58 -1.07
C THR A 63 7.31 12.96 -2.31
N PRO A 64 7.96 12.97 -3.50
CA PRO A 64 7.34 12.51 -4.74
C PRO A 64 6.77 11.09 -4.66
N THR A 65 5.65 10.89 -5.36
CA THR A 65 5.03 9.56 -5.56
C THR A 65 5.93 8.69 -6.42
N VAL A 66 6.22 7.47 -5.94
CA VAL A 66 7.06 6.50 -6.67
C VAL A 66 6.32 5.98 -7.90
N LEU A 67 7.05 5.85 -9.02
CA LEU A 67 6.52 5.34 -10.29
C LEU A 67 6.97 3.88 -10.51
N TYR A 68 6.10 2.93 -10.17
CA TYR A 68 6.39 1.48 -10.21
C TYR A 68 6.48 0.87 -11.62
N VAL A 69 6.38 1.66 -12.69
CA VAL A 69 6.29 1.15 -14.08
C VAL A 69 7.48 0.24 -14.42
N ASN A 70 8.68 0.62 -14.02
CA ASN A 70 9.90 -0.17 -14.30
C ASN A 70 9.94 -1.48 -13.52
N ASP A 71 9.56 -1.46 -12.24
CA ASP A 71 9.50 -2.67 -11.40
C ASP A 71 8.42 -3.63 -11.88
N MET A 72 7.23 -3.11 -12.20
CA MET A 72 6.13 -3.88 -12.76
C MET A 72 6.50 -4.53 -14.10
N LEU A 73 7.21 -3.81 -14.99
CA LEU A 73 7.71 -4.36 -16.25
C LEU A 73 8.79 -5.41 -16.04
N ALA A 74 9.70 -5.22 -15.09
CA ALA A 74 10.73 -6.19 -14.75
C ALA A 74 10.12 -7.50 -14.22
N VAL A 75 9.14 -7.41 -13.33
CA VAL A 75 8.40 -8.59 -12.82
C VAL A 75 7.61 -9.26 -13.95
N HIS A 76 6.87 -8.48 -14.76
CA HIS A 76 6.07 -9.01 -15.88
C HIS A 76 6.92 -9.79 -16.89
N ASN A 77 8.10 -9.28 -17.24
CA ASN A 77 9.00 -9.90 -18.21
C ASN A 77 9.82 -11.06 -17.63
N GLY A 78 10.04 -11.10 -16.30
CA GLY A 78 10.84 -12.13 -15.64
C GLY A 78 10.03 -13.37 -15.26
N CYS A 79 9.03 -13.18 -14.40
CA CYS A 79 8.23 -14.28 -13.83
C CYS A 79 6.72 -14.12 -14.03
N GLY A 80 6.27 -12.96 -14.51
CA GLY A 80 4.86 -12.66 -14.74
C GLY A 80 4.10 -12.35 -13.45
N PHE A 81 2.81 -12.07 -13.60
CA PHE A 81 1.86 -11.97 -12.50
C PHE A 81 0.43 -12.14 -13.00
N LYS A 82 -0.45 -12.61 -12.12
CA LYS A 82 -1.85 -12.97 -12.38
C LYS A 82 -2.82 -11.80 -12.15
N GLY A 83 -2.43 -10.87 -11.29
CA GLY A 83 -3.15 -9.64 -11.00
C GLY A 83 -2.23 -8.56 -10.47
N ALA A 84 -2.61 -7.31 -10.69
CA ALA A 84 -1.98 -6.15 -10.08
C ALA A 84 -3.05 -5.17 -9.62
N VAL A 85 -2.82 -4.49 -8.49
CA VAL A 85 -3.71 -3.46 -7.97
C VAL A 85 -2.91 -2.26 -7.49
N HIS A 86 -3.34 -1.07 -7.94
CA HIS A 86 -2.81 0.20 -7.44
C HIS A 86 -3.63 0.65 -6.23
N ILE A 87 -2.99 0.75 -5.06
CA ILE A 87 -3.66 1.17 -3.83
C ILE A 87 -3.72 2.70 -3.77
N THR A 88 -4.95 3.22 -3.78
CA THR A 88 -5.25 4.66 -3.80
C THR A 88 -6.28 4.99 -2.70
N GLY A 89 -7.25 5.88 -2.96
CA GLY A 89 -8.36 6.13 -2.04
C GLY A 89 -9.13 4.86 -1.67
N GLY A 90 -9.69 4.83 -0.46
CA GLY A 90 -10.38 3.67 0.10
C GLY A 90 -9.48 2.48 0.51
N GLY A 91 -8.22 2.47 0.09
CA GLY A 91 -7.21 1.54 0.59
C GLY A 91 -7.43 0.07 0.21
N PHE A 92 -6.90 -0.86 1.02
CA PHE A 92 -6.88 -2.30 0.74
C PHE A 92 -8.30 -2.87 0.57
N TYR A 93 -9.25 -2.42 1.39
CA TYR A 93 -10.64 -2.87 1.37
C TYR A 93 -11.37 -2.53 0.08
N GLU A 94 -11.13 -1.35 -0.47
CA GLU A 94 -11.78 -0.96 -1.72
C GLU A 94 -11.03 -1.42 -2.95
N ASN A 95 -9.70 -1.49 -2.91
CA ASN A 95 -8.89 -1.72 -4.09
C ASN A 95 -8.59 -3.21 -4.33
N ILE A 96 -8.20 -4.00 -3.31
CA ILE A 96 -7.81 -5.40 -3.53
C ILE A 96 -8.97 -6.25 -4.08
N PRO A 97 -10.22 -6.17 -3.59
CA PRO A 97 -11.33 -6.95 -4.13
C PRO A 97 -11.68 -6.65 -5.60
N ARG A 98 -11.15 -5.58 -6.20
CA ARG A 98 -11.37 -5.25 -7.63
C ARG A 98 -10.60 -6.17 -8.58
N VAL A 99 -9.51 -6.80 -8.12
CA VAL A 99 -8.69 -7.72 -8.92
C VAL A 99 -8.90 -9.19 -8.53
N LEU A 100 -9.53 -9.47 -7.38
CA LEU A 100 -9.80 -10.84 -6.95
C LEU A 100 -11.05 -11.43 -7.64
N PRO A 101 -11.02 -12.71 -8.06
CA PRO A 101 -12.22 -13.47 -8.38
C PRO A 101 -13.24 -13.41 -7.23
N LYS A 102 -14.54 -13.34 -7.56
CA LYS A 102 -15.63 -13.17 -6.57
C LYS A 102 -15.72 -14.23 -5.47
N THR A 103 -15.07 -15.38 -5.66
CA THR A 103 -15.01 -16.51 -4.72
C THR A 103 -13.78 -16.48 -3.80
N LEU A 104 -12.91 -15.47 -3.91
CA LEU A 104 -11.64 -15.39 -3.18
C LEU A 104 -11.54 -14.12 -2.32
N GLY A 105 -10.86 -14.26 -1.17
CA GLY A 105 -10.45 -13.17 -0.29
C GLY A 105 -8.99 -13.31 0.13
N CYS A 106 -8.34 -12.19 0.45
CA CYS A 106 -6.95 -12.15 0.92
C CYS A 106 -6.87 -11.93 2.44
N VAL A 107 -5.80 -12.40 3.09
CA VAL A 107 -5.48 -12.11 4.50
C VAL A 107 -4.14 -11.41 4.56
N VAL A 108 -4.19 -10.08 4.64
CA VAL A 108 -2.99 -9.24 4.73
C VAL A 108 -2.45 -9.26 6.15
N ASP A 109 -1.24 -9.80 6.33
CA ASP A 109 -0.56 -9.86 7.63
C ASP A 109 0.28 -8.60 7.87
N SER A 110 -0.26 -7.66 8.63
CA SER A 110 0.40 -6.39 8.98
C SER A 110 1.56 -6.52 9.95
N SER A 111 1.85 -7.71 10.48
CA SER A 111 3.10 -7.94 11.22
C SER A 111 4.33 -8.06 10.31
N THR A 112 4.12 -8.27 9.00
CA THR A 112 5.23 -8.52 8.08
C THR A 112 6.07 -7.28 7.77
N TRP A 113 5.49 -6.06 7.75
CA TRP A 113 6.21 -4.81 7.46
C TRP A 113 6.08 -3.78 8.60
N LYS A 114 6.87 -2.69 8.54
CA LYS A 114 6.79 -1.55 9.47
C LYS A 114 6.26 -0.30 8.76
N PRO A 115 5.28 0.43 9.33
CA PRO A 115 4.86 1.74 8.81
C PRO A 115 6.00 2.77 8.82
N LEU A 116 6.07 3.66 7.83
CA LEU A 116 7.02 4.78 7.87
C LEU A 116 6.72 5.72 9.06
N PRO A 117 7.73 6.40 9.64
CA PRO A 117 7.58 7.24 10.83
C PRO A 117 6.46 8.29 10.75
N VAL A 118 6.29 8.93 9.58
CA VAL A 118 5.23 9.91 9.31
C VAL A 118 3.83 9.39 9.65
N PHE A 119 3.59 8.09 9.47
CA PHE A 119 2.28 7.49 9.70
C PHE A 119 2.04 7.02 11.12
N GLN A 120 3.11 6.63 11.81
CA GLN A 120 3.05 6.38 13.25
C GLN A 120 2.70 7.68 13.95
N TRP A 121 3.39 8.78 13.60
CA TRP A 121 3.06 10.12 14.10
C TRP A 121 1.64 10.57 13.73
N LEU A 122 1.23 10.44 12.46
CA LEU A 122 -0.12 10.85 12.03
C LEU A 122 -1.24 10.05 12.75
N GLN A 123 -1.01 8.76 13.04
CA GLN A 123 -1.93 7.94 13.84
C GLN A 123 -2.04 8.45 15.28
N GLU A 124 -0.90 8.72 15.93
CA GLU A 124 -0.83 9.18 17.32
C GLU A 124 -1.40 10.60 17.48
N ALA A 125 -0.90 11.56 16.72
CA ALA A 125 -1.34 12.96 16.73
C ALA A 125 -2.81 13.09 16.30
N GLY A 126 -3.25 12.28 15.34
CA GLY A 126 -4.65 12.22 14.91
C GLY A 126 -5.59 11.56 15.92
N ARG A 127 -5.07 10.80 16.89
CA ARG A 127 -5.82 9.88 17.77
C ARG A 127 -6.66 8.86 16.99
N LEU A 128 -6.09 8.33 15.91
CA LEU A 128 -6.75 7.33 15.07
C LEU A 128 -6.57 5.95 15.71
N LEU A 129 -7.65 5.17 15.86
CA LEU A 129 -7.53 3.84 16.47
C LEU A 129 -6.66 2.94 15.58
N LYS A 130 -5.79 2.19 16.25
CA LYS A 130 -4.91 1.18 15.64
C LYS A 130 -5.69 0.08 14.89
N CYS A 131 -6.94 -0.14 15.27
CA CYS A 131 -7.88 -1.05 14.64
C CYS A 131 -8.91 -0.29 13.76
N TYR A 132 -8.50 0.27 12.62
CA TYR A 132 -9.43 0.85 11.65
C TYR A 132 -9.48 0.10 10.31
N LEU A 133 -9.95 -1.14 10.42
CA LEU A 133 -10.52 -1.92 9.32
C LEU A 133 -12.03 -1.63 9.13
N SER A 134 -12.51 -0.49 9.62
CA SER A 134 -13.93 -0.09 9.58
C SER A 134 -14.18 0.98 8.53
N LYS A 135 -15.42 1.03 8.02
CA LYS A 135 -15.90 1.72 6.79
C LYS A 135 -15.84 3.27 6.80
N ASP A 136 -15.02 3.89 7.63
CA ASP A 136 -14.94 5.35 7.72
C ASP A 136 -13.83 5.88 6.78
N GLU A 137 -14.25 6.46 5.65
CA GLU A 137 -13.40 6.79 4.50
C GLU A 137 -12.12 7.54 4.90
N ALA A 138 -12.24 8.51 5.82
CA ALA A 138 -11.11 9.35 6.23
C ALA A 138 -9.94 8.53 6.79
N THR A 139 -10.22 7.45 7.55
CA THR A 139 -9.19 6.67 8.25
C THR A 139 -8.61 5.56 7.37
N SER A 140 -9.42 4.97 6.46
CA SER A 140 -8.94 3.98 5.50
C SER A 140 -7.90 4.55 4.53
N HIS A 141 -8.03 5.83 4.15
CA HIS A 141 -7.00 6.54 3.38
C HIS A 141 -5.64 6.52 4.10
N MET A 142 -5.62 6.82 5.40
CA MET A 142 -4.36 6.86 6.12
C MET A 142 -3.80 5.46 6.34
N ILE A 143 -4.59 4.38 6.48
CA ILE A 143 -3.98 3.04 6.62
C ILE A 143 -3.27 2.61 5.34
N CYS A 144 -3.72 3.02 4.16
CA CYS A 144 -3.05 2.61 2.93
C CYS A 144 -1.97 3.57 2.42
N SER A 145 -1.98 4.83 2.88
CA SER A 145 -0.73 5.59 2.96
C SER A 145 0.17 5.09 4.11
N ALA A 146 -0.32 4.51 5.21
CA ALA A 146 0.52 4.13 6.35
C ALA A 146 1.30 2.84 6.18
N HIS A 147 0.72 1.92 5.42
CA HIS A 147 1.23 0.57 5.21
C HIS A 147 1.65 0.48 3.75
N THR A 148 2.59 1.34 3.38
CA THR A 148 2.69 1.91 2.04
C THR A 148 3.08 0.90 0.97
N LEU A 149 2.04 0.28 0.42
CA LEU A 149 2.10 -0.74 -0.61
C LEU A 149 1.22 -0.30 -1.80
N PRO A 150 1.52 0.84 -2.46
CA PRO A 150 0.73 1.40 -3.56
C PRO A 150 0.67 0.51 -4.79
N ALA A 151 1.52 -0.51 -4.93
CA ALA A 151 1.36 -1.54 -5.93
C ALA A 151 1.45 -2.91 -5.25
N LEU A 152 0.42 -3.72 -5.45
CA LEU A 152 0.41 -5.13 -5.07
C LEU A 152 0.38 -6.00 -6.32
N ILE A 153 1.13 -7.09 -6.29
CA ILE A 153 1.28 -8.09 -7.35
C ILE A 153 0.80 -9.43 -6.81
N ILE A 154 0.10 -10.22 -7.63
CA ILE A 154 -0.43 -11.54 -7.26
C ILE A 154 0.14 -12.59 -8.21
N GLY A 155 0.71 -13.67 -7.66
CA GLY A 155 1.30 -14.78 -8.42
C GLY A 155 1.67 -15.95 -7.49
N THR A 156 2.37 -16.97 -8.00
CA THR A 156 2.79 -18.11 -7.16
C THR A 156 4.07 -17.80 -6.39
N ALA A 157 4.25 -18.39 -5.21
CA ALA A 157 5.44 -18.14 -4.38
C ALA A 157 6.76 -18.55 -5.08
N ALA A 158 6.74 -19.55 -5.94
CA ALA A 158 7.92 -20.05 -6.64
C ALA A 158 8.42 -19.09 -7.74
N GLU A 159 7.52 -18.33 -8.36
CA GLU A 159 7.84 -17.37 -9.43
C GLU A 159 8.68 -16.18 -8.92
N PHE A 160 8.46 -15.73 -7.69
CA PHE A 160 9.12 -14.53 -7.15
C PHE A 160 10.41 -14.79 -6.36
N LEU A 161 10.58 -15.96 -5.74
CA LEU A 161 11.75 -16.26 -4.89
C LEU A 161 13.07 -16.37 -5.67
N GLY A 162 13.03 -16.38 -7.01
CA GLY A 162 14.20 -16.38 -7.89
C GLY A 162 14.82 -15.00 -8.16
N GLY A 163 14.22 -13.88 -7.74
CA GLY A 163 14.69 -12.54 -8.11
C GLY A 163 14.46 -11.46 -7.04
N ARG A 164 15.53 -11.10 -6.32
CA ARG A 164 15.59 -9.97 -5.35
C ARG A 164 14.50 -10.02 -4.26
N ALA A 165 14.42 -11.15 -3.55
CA ALA A 165 13.44 -11.41 -2.49
C ALA A 165 13.55 -10.52 -1.21
N SER A 166 14.40 -9.50 -1.17
CA SER A 166 14.69 -8.73 0.07
C SER A 166 13.62 -7.70 0.43
N ASP A 167 12.88 -7.17 -0.55
CA ASP A 167 12.03 -5.98 -0.38
C ASP A 167 10.53 -6.32 -0.44
N PHE A 168 10.21 -7.61 -0.44
CA PHE A 168 8.87 -8.13 -0.74
C PHE A 168 8.20 -8.78 0.48
N TRP A 169 7.01 -8.27 0.81
CA TRP A 169 6.23 -8.68 1.97
C TRP A 169 5.12 -9.65 1.55
N GLY A 170 5.06 -10.84 2.17
CA GLY A 170 4.17 -11.93 1.73
C GLY A 170 2.85 -11.99 2.51
N CYS A 171 1.73 -11.87 1.82
CA CYS A 171 0.38 -12.10 2.37
C CYS A 171 -0.20 -13.44 1.87
N ARG A 172 -0.97 -14.13 2.73
CA ARG A 172 -1.59 -15.45 2.45
C ARG A 172 -3.10 -15.30 2.27
N TYR A 173 -3.71 -16.15 1.45
CA TYR A 173 -5.16 -16.10 1.20
C TYR A 173 -5.93 -17.02 2.15
N ARG A 174 -7.18 -16.68 2.45
CA ARG A 174 -8.17 -17.60 3.05
C ARG A 174 -9.49 -17.47 2.31
N TYR A 175 -10.15 -18.61 2.17
CA TYR A 175 -11.52 -18.69 1.69
C TYR A 175 -12.48 -18.00 2.68
N ASN A 176 -13.42 -17.23 2.18
CA ASN A 176 -14.69 -16.97 2.86
C ASN A 176 -15.76 -17.72 2.08
N VAL A 177 -16.56 -18.51 2.79
CA VAL A 177 -17.80 -19.13 2.28
C VAL A 177 -18.96 -18.18 2.59
#